data_AF-A0A410WX07-F1
#
_entry.id   AF-A0A410WX07-F1
#
_cell.length_a   1.000
_cell.length_b   1.000
_cell.length_c   1.000
_cell.angle_alpha   90.00
_cell.angle_beta   90.00
_cell.angle_gamma   90.00
#
_symmetry.space_group_name_H-M   'P 1'
#
loop_
_entity.id
_entity.type
_entity.pdbx_description
1 polymer ?
#
loop_
_entity_poly.entity_id
_entity_poly.type
_entity_poly.pdbx_seq_one_letter_code
_entity_poly.pdbx_strand_id
1 'polypeptide(L)'
;MTIVCGMKEGVFIMLRDRSELESNLTNAIERIKYKRKNIEEVNKNLSEYDIPSGFFNEIIKNENLLGEIDTAVLCLISMAVFKIDGSDEVRAENYFTEGEISEARKYTGKEVKDVNLPISINSVLQIDHENFVTTIKISEPVKWYHNKIIVYDFETQRSAKYKKGRDGVVPVPDVNLQSVKDIAEHMLNETYLPDMITLNVYSEDFDPITYNPKSKVLTIKEGATISILDGFHRLQGAVRALSVNPDLQQDIILSIRVYDTDTAKKYFGQINTINVVKTERLEQLKQEKVSYVAVKQLQINSDLKGKIASGSKISELAGHYTTTDILANAIDQVFEPKTAFEAKEVGVYLTDFFNNLLGVFDDEFNTKTSLLRQPRMFIGYIVIAKIFKENDVSFSKIKNVIETIIEEVKELDKVVTYNKGASSRLQKLVKDHFEKIDIKSWIS
;
A
#
# COMPACT_ATOMS: atom_id res chain seq x y z
N MET A 1 -20.16 -21.92 -31.68
CA MET A 1 -20.43 -20.48 -31.48
C MET A 1 -20.08 -20.23 -30.03
N THR A 2 -18.79 -20.04 -29.79
CA THR A 2 -18.21 -19.94 -28.45
C THR A 2 -17.88 -18.47 -28.27
N ILE A 3 -18.73 -17.75 -27.55
CA ILE A 3 -18.52 -16.34 -27.27
C ILE A 3 -17.32 -16.27 -26.32
N VAL A 4 -16.20 -15.74 -26.80
CA VAL A 4 -15.01 -15.45 -25.98
C VAL A 4 -15.38 -14.25 -25.09
N CYS A 5 -16.00 -14.53 -23.95
CA CYS A 5 -16.29 -13.53 -22.92
C CYS A 5 -15.14 -13.57 -21.91
N GLY A 6 -14.12 -12.73 -22.13
CA GLY A 6 -12.95 -12.65 -21.26
C GLY A 6 -12.70 -11.21 -20.84
N MET A 7 -12.83 -10.94 -19.54
CA MET A 7 -12.54 -9.68 -18.83
C MET A 7 -13.38 -8.44 -19.20
N LYS A 8 -14.00 -7.83 -18.18
CA LYS A 8 -14.23 -6.37 -17.99
C LYS A 8 -14.81 -6.21 -16.58
N GLU A 9 -14.23 -5.43 -15.65
CA GLU A 9 -13.53 -4.16 -15.86
C GLU A 9 -12.30 -3.99 -14.95
N GLY A 10 -11.10 -4.03 -15.55
CA GLY A 10 -10.10 -2.99 -15.30
C GLY A 10 -10.36 -1.91 -16.34
N VAL A 11 -10.59 -0.67 -15.92
CA VAL A 11 -11.01 0.40 -16.84
C VAL A 11 -9.85 0.75 -17.78
N PHE A 12 -9.84 0.17 -19.00
CA PHE A 12 -9.08 0.69 -20.12
C PHE A 12 -9.72 2.03 -20.55
N ILE A 13 -9.03 3.13 -20.29
CA ILE A 13 -9.41 4.49 -20.66
C ILE A 13 -8.68 4.79 -21.97
N MET A 14 -9.20 4.24 -23.07
CA MET A 14 -8.64 4.44 -24.41
C MET A 14 -8.40 5.93 -24.71
N LEU A 15 -7.25 6.24 -25.30
CA LEU A 15 -6.84 7.60 -25.69
C LEU A 15 -7.75 8.18 -26.79
N ARG A 16 -8.32 7.31 -27.62
CA ARG A 16 -9.21 7.64 -28.74
C ARG A 16 -10.45 6.77 -28.70
N ASP A 17 -11.40 7.04 -29.59
CA ASP A 17 -12.67 6.34 -29.58
C ASP A 17 -12.50 4.84 -29.91
N ARG A 18 -13.21 3.99 -29.16
CA ARG A 18 -13.17 2.54 -29.39
C ARG A 18 -13.83 2.17 -30.72
N SER A 19 -14.95 2.80 -31.05
CA SER A 19 -15.69 2.58 -32.30
C SER A 19 -14.87 3.02 -33.51
N GLU A 20 -14.04 4.06 -33.34
CA GLU A 20 -13.05 4.47 -34.35
C GLU A 20 -12.01 3.38 -34.59
N LEU A 21 -11.43 2.80 -33.53
CA LEU A 21 -10.50 1.67 -33.65
C LEU A 21 -11.17 0.44 -34.28
N GLU A 22 -12.39 0.09 -33.88
CA GLU A 22 -13.15 -1.04 -34.43
C GLU A 22 -13.37 -0.87 -35.93
N SER A 23 -13.83 0.32 -36.36
CA SER A 23 -14.00 0.66 -37.79
C SER A 23 -12.68 0.58 -38.57
N ASN A 24 -11.61 1.13 -38.01
CA ASN A 24 -10.27 1.09 -38.63
C ASN A 24 -9.72 -0.33 -38.70
N LEU A 25 -9.98 -1.17 -37.68
CA LEU A 25 -9.62 -2.58 -37.69
C LEU A 25 -10.41 -3.36 -38.72
N THR A 26 -11.71 -3.11 -38.89
CA THR A 26 -12.50 -3.72 -39.97
C THR A 26 -11.87 -3.42 -41.33
N ASN A 27 -11.52 -2.16 -41.59
CA ASN A 27 -10.86 -1.76 -42.85
C ASN A 27 -9.48 -2.42 -43.03
N ALA A 28 -8.68 -2.52 -41.96
CA ALA A 28 -7.37 -3.19 -42.01
C ALA A 28 -7.49 -4.70 -42.23
N ILE A 29 -8.46 -5.34 -41.58
CA ILE A 29 -8.76 -6.77 -41.75
C ILE A 29 -9.18 -7.06 -43.20
N GLU A 30 -10.02 -6.22 -43.81
CA GLU A 30 -10.39 -6.35 -45.23
C GLU A 30 -9.18 -6.39 -46.17
N ARG A 31 -8.14 -5.59 -45.89
CA ARG A 31 -6.92 -5.54 -46.71
C ARG A 31 -6.07 -6.80 -46.58
N ILE A 32 -6.07 -7.45 -45.41
CA ILE A 32 -5.18 -8.58 -45.13
C ILE A 32 -5.85 -9.96 -45.22
N LYS A 33 -7.19 -10.05 -45.14
CA LYS A 33 -7.92 -11.32 -45.00
C LYS A 33 -7.83 -12.27 -46.19
N TYR A 34 -7.44 -11.80 -47.38
CA TYR A 34 -7.39 -12.66 -48.59
C TYR A 34 -6.10 -13.49 -48.70
N LYS A 35 -5.07 -13.18 -47.91
CA LYS A 35 -3.81 -13.94 -47.90
C LYS A 35 -3.78 -14.89 -46.71
N ARG A 36 -3.84 -16.19 -46.97
CA ARG A 36 -3.75 -17.24 -45.94
C ARG A 36 -2.58 -17.05 -44.98
N LYS A 37 -1.40 -16.71 -45.51
CA LYS A 37 -0.19 -16.43 -44.71
C LYS A 37 -0.40 -15.30 -43.70
N ASN A 38 -1.16 -14.26 -44.05
CA ASN A 38 -1.45 -13.15 -43.15
C ASN A 38 -2.35 -13.61 -41.99
N ILE A 39 -3.39 -14.38 -42.29
CA ILE A 39 -4.31 -14.93 -41.29
C ILE A 39 -3.58 -15.84 -40.30
N GLU A 40 -2.70 -16.72 -40.81
CA GLU A 40 -1.88 -17.61 -39.99
C GLU A 40 -0.94 -16.81 -39.08
N GLU A 41 -0.32 -15.75 -39.60
CA GLU A 41 0.57 -14.89 -38.82
C GLU A 41 -0.18 -14.09 -37.74
N VAL A 42 -1.39 -13.57 -38.02
CA VAL A 42 -2.21 -12.92 -36.96
C VAL A 42 -2.56 -13.93 -35.87
N ASN A 43 -3.07 -15.11 -36.23
CA ASN A 43 -3.43 -16.13 -35.24
C ASN A 43 -2.22 -16.59 -34.42
N LYS A 44 -1.04 -16.68 -35.04
CA LYS A 44 0.22 -16.98 -34.34
C LYS A 44 0.57 -15.90 -33.33
N ASN A 45 0.51 -14.62 -33.72
CA ASN A 45 0.77 -13.50 -32.80
C ASN A 45 -0.24 -13.47 -31.64
N LEU A 46 -1.51 -13.81 -31.87
CA LEU A 46 -2.53 -13.87 -30.83
C LEU A 46 -2.33 -15.08 -29.89
N SER A 47 -1.83 -16.21 -30.41
CA SER A 47 -1.56 -17.40 -29.60
C SER A 47 -0.45 -17.21 -28.55
N GLU A 48 0.44 -16.22 -28.74
CA GLU A 48 1.43 -15.82 -27.73
C GLU A 48 0.77 -15.30 -26.43
N TYR A 49 -0.50 -14.89 -26.51
CA TYR A 49 -1.33 -14.41 -25.41
C TYR A 49 -2.44 -15.39 -25.04
N ASP A 50 -2.23 -16.69 -25.32
CA ASP A 50 -3.19 -17.77 -25.07
C ASP A 50 -4.56 -17.59 -25.76
N ILE A 51 -4.67 -16.72 -26.78
CA ILE A 51 -5.89 -16.58 -27.57
C ILE A 51 -5.97 -17.75 -28.58
N PRO A 52 -7.11 -18.47 -28.67
CA PRO A 52 -7.22 -19.66 -29.50
C PRO A 52 -6.86 -19.43 -30.97
N SER A 53 -6.00 -20.30 -31.51
CA SER A 53 -5.73 -20.36 -32.95
C SER A 53 -7.01 -20.67 -33.69
N GLY A 54 -7.54 -19.70 -34.45
CA GLY A 54 -8.88 -19.79 -35.02
C GLY A 54 -9.73 -18.56 -34.77
N PHE A 55 -9.52 -17.88 -33.64
CA PHE A 55 -10.32 -16.73 -33.20
C PHE A 55 -10.35 -15.59 -34.23
N PHE A 56 -9.21 -15.27 -34.85
CA PHE A 56 -9.17 -14.25 -35.90
C PHE A 56 -9.99 -14.64 -37.14
N ASN A 57 -10.16 -15.93 -37.43
CA ASN A 57 -11.04 -16.39 -38.51
C ASN A 57 -12.52 -16.18 -38.18
N GLU A 58 -12.89 -16.17 -36.90
CA GLU A 58 -14.26 -15.88 -36.47
C GLU A 58 -14.57 -14.39 -36.63
N ILE A 59 -13.60 -13.52 -36.30
CA ILE A 59 -13.69 -12.07 -36.55
C ILE A 59 -13.85 -11.79 -38.05
N ILE A 60 -13.06 -12.45 -38.91
CA ILE A 60 -13.19 -12.31 -40.38
C ILE A 60 -14.57 -12.73 -40.88
N LYS A 61 -15.22 -13.71 -40.24
CA LYS A 61 -16.55 -14.20 -40.61
C LYS A 61 -17.67 -13.33 -40.05
N ASN A 62 -17.45 -12.62 -38.95
CA ASN A 62 -18.42 -11.79 -38.26
C ASN A 62 -17.77 -10.50 -37.77
N GLU A 63 -17.85 -9.45 -38.58
CA GLU A 63 -17.25 -8.14 -38.28
C GLU A 63 -17.83 -7.49 -37.01
N ASN A 64 -19.08 -7.80 -36.65
CA ASN A 64 -19.72 -7.31 -35.42
C ASN A 64 -19.04 -7.84 -34.14
N LEU A 65 -18.27 -8.92 -34.25
CA LEU A 65 -17.56 -9.52 -33.11
C LEU A 65 -16.53 -8.56 -32.49
N LEU A 66 -16.00 -7.60 -33.27
CA LEU A 66 -15.08 -6.58 -32.75
C LEU A 66 -15.72 -5.68 -31.67
N GLY A 67 -17.02 -5.42 -31.77
CA GLY A 67 -17.78 -4.66 -30.78
C GLY A 67 -18.04 -5.43 -29.48
N GLU A 68 -18.02 -6.77 -29.55
CA GLU A 68 -18.38 -7.66 -28.45
C GLU A 68 -17.18 -8.11 -27.61
N ILE A 69 -15.96 -7.99 -28.15
CA ILE A 69 -14.74 -8.45 -27.48
C ILE A 69 -14.21 -7.47 -26.44
N ASP A 70 -13.45 -7.99 -25.48
CA ASP A 70 -12.81 -7.16 -24.46
C ASP A 70 -11.78 -6.18 -25.05
N THR A 71 -11.55 -5.07 -24.34
CA THR A 71 -10.64 -4.00 -24.75
C THR A 71 -9.17 -4.45 -24.74
N ALA A 72 -8.75 -5.33 -23.83
CA ALA A 72 -7.40 -5.90 -23.86
C ALA A 72 -7.23 -6.81 -25.09
N VAL A 73 -8.24 -7.64 -25.38
CA VAL A 73 -8.24 -8.48 -26.60
C VAL A 73 -8.25 -7.63 -27.87
N LEU A 74 -9.03 -6.54 -27.89
CA LEU A 74 -9.04 -5.57 -28.99
C LEU A 74 -7.67 -4.89 -29.18
N CYS A 75 -6.98 -4.54 -28.08
CA CYS A 75 -5.61 -4.03 -28.11
C CYS A 75 -4.64 -5.04 -28.72
N LEU A 76 -4.72 -6.32 -28.32
CA LEU A 76 -3.87 -7.37 -28.87
C LEU A 76 -4.13 -7.64 -30.35
N ILE A 77 -5.40 -7.60 -30.78
CA ILE A 77 -5.77 -7.68 -32.20
C ILE A 77 -5.21 -6.50 -32.98
N SER A 78 -5.33 -5.28 -32.44
CA SER A 78 -4.75 -4.08 -33.05
C SER A 78 -3.24 -4.21 -33.23
N MET A 79 -2.51 -4.68 -32.22
CA MET A 79 -1.08 -4.95 -32.33
C MET A 79 -0.76 -6.02 -33.39
N ALA A 80 -1.50 -7.13 -33.41
CA ALA A 80 -1.25 -8.24 -34.34
C ALA A 80 -1.58 -7.87 -35.80
N VAL A 81 -2.67 -7.14 -36.03
CA VAL A 81 -3.06 -6.64 -37.36
C VAL A 81 -2.09 -5.57 -37.83
N PHE A 82 -1.68 -4.63 -36.96
CA PHE A 82 -0.71 -3.58 -37.30
C PHE A 82 0.63 -4.16 -37.78
N LYS A 83 1.11 -5.26 -37.20
CA LYS A 83 2.35 -5.93 -37.65
C LYS A 83 2.30 -6.38 -39.12
N ILE A 84 1.12 -6.58 -39.69
CA ILE A 84 0.92 -7.07 -41.06
C ILE A 84 0.46 -5.96 -41.99
N ASP A 85 -0.59 -5.23 -41.60
CA ASP A 85 -1.21 -4.18 -42.40
C ASP A 85 -0.35 -2.89 -42.42
N GLY A 86 0.37 -2.61 -41.33
CA GLY A 86 1.29 -1.48 -41.23
C GLY A 86 0.63 -0.09 -41.14
N SER A 87 -0.71 0.00 -41.22
CA SER A 87 -1.40 1.29 -41.21
C SER A 87 -1.43 1.92 -39.82
N ASP A 88 -1.06 3.20 -39.74
CA ASP A 88 -1.01 3.94 -38.47
C ASP A 88 -2.40 4.04 -37.78
N GLU A 89 -3.47 3.97 -38.57
CA GLU A 89 -4.86 4.03 -38.10
C GLU A 89 -5.26 2.88 -37.17
N VAL A 90 -4.52 1.76 -37.17
CA VAL A 90 -4.75 0.61 -36.26
C VAL A 90 -3.62 0.42 -35.25
N ARG A 91 -2.67 1.35 -35.16
CA ARG A 91 -1.54 1.24 -34.22
C ARG A 91 -2.04 1.38 -32.78
N ALA A 92 -1.77 0.38 -31.93
CA ALA A 92 -2.27 0.34 -30.55
C ALA A 92 -1.85 1.57 -29.72
N GLU A 93 -0.64 2.09 -29.92
CA GLU A 93 -0.10 3.27 -29.24
C GLU A 93 -0.91 4.55 -29.52
N ASN A 94 -1.73 4.59 -30.58
CA ASN A 94 -2.63 5.71 -30.85
C ASN A 94 -3.93 5.66 -30.01
N TYR A 95 -4.27 4.50 -29.45
CA TYR A 95 -5.54 4.23 -28.77
C TYR A 95 -5.36 3.81 -27.31
N PHE A 96 -4.18 3.34 -26.92
CA PHE A 96 -3.88 2.80 -25.60
C PHE A 96 -2.61 3.44 -25.04
N THR A 97 -2.60 3.66 -23.74
CA THR A 97 -1.40 4.07 -22.98
C THR A 97 -0.41 2.92 -22.87
N GLU A 98 0.87 3.23 -22.60
CA GLU A 98 1.89 2.20 -22.37
C GLU A 98 1.52 1.22 -21.24
N GLY A 99 0.86 1.72 -20.19
CA GLY A 99 0.37 0.88 -19.09
C GLY A 99 -0.72 -0.09 -19.52
N GLU A 100 -1.65 0.36 -20.36
CA GLU A 100 -2.73 -0.48 -20.92
C GLU A 100 -2.20 -1.52 -21.91
N ILE A 101 -1.24 -1.14 -22.76
CA ILE A 101 -0.55 -2.07 -23.66
C ILE A 101 0.21 -3.12 -22.83
N SER A 102 0.88 -2.70 -21.76
CA SER A 102 1.58 -3.60 -20.85
C SER A 102 0.61 -4.57 -20.17
N GLU A 103 -0.58 -4.11 -19.78
CA GLU A 103 -1.61 -4.94 -19.16
C GLU A 103 -2.26 -5.90 -20.17
N ALA A 104 -2.56 -5.44 -21.39
CA ALA A 104 -3.10 -6.28 -22.45
C ALA A 104 -2.15 -7.43 -22.82
N ARG A 105 -0.83 -7.20 -22.79
CA ARG A 105 0.17 -8.26 -23.03
C ARG A 105 0.22 -9.34 -21.96
N LYS A 106 -0.37 -9.12 -20.79
CA LYS A 106 -0.48 -10.14 -19.73
C LYS A 106 -1.76 -10.96 -19.85
N TYR A 107 -2.59 -10.68 -20.86
CA TYR A 107 -3.80 -11.46 -21.11
C TYR A 107 -3.46 -12.95 -21.25
N THR A 108 -4.22 -13.80 -20.55
CA THR A 108 -4.15 -15.25 -20.71
C THR A 108 -5.55 -15.73 -21.09
N GLY A 109 -5.71 -16.27 -22.31
CA GLY A 109 -6.96 -16.86 -22.80
C GLY A 109 -7.38 -18.18 -22.14
N LYS A 110 -6.82 -18.50 -20.97
CA LYS A 110 -7.32 -19.60 -20.13
C LYS A 110 -8.67 -19.16 -19.56
N GLU A 111 -9.72 -19.93 -19.86
CA GLU A 111 -11.04 -19.77 -19.23
C GLU A 111 -10.88 -19.63 -17.71
N VAL A 112 -11.18 -18.45 -17.17
CA VAL A 112 -11.54 -18.33 -15.76
C VAL A 112 -12.82 -19.12 -15.65
N LYS A 113 -12.77 -20.36 -15.16
CA LYS A 113 -13.97 -21.15 -14.87
C LYS A 113 -14.99 -20.25 -14.17
N ASP A 114 -16.10 -19.97 -14.85
CA ASP A 114 -17.20 -19.14 -14.35
C ASP A 114 -17.53 -19.61 -12.94
N VAL A 115 -17.22 -18.78 -11.94
CA VAL A 115 -17.70 -19.03 -10.59
C VAL A 115 -19.09 -18.45 -10.54
N ASN A 116 -20.06 -19.30 -10.25
CA ASN A 116 -21.44 -18.90 -10.04
C ASN A 116 -21.88 -19.35 -8.64
N LEU A 117 -22.89 -18.69 -8.10
CA LEU A 117 -23.60 -19.21 -6.94
C LEU A 117 -24.34 -20.49 -7.34
N PRO A 118 -24.49 -21.48 -6.42
CA PRO A 118 -24.09 -21.43 -5.02
C PRO A 118 -22.58 -21.69 -4.79
N ILE A 119 -22.00 -21.01 -3.79
CA ILE A 119 -20.61 -21.21 -3.36
C ILE A 119 -20.58 -21.93 -2.03
N SER A 120 -19.83 -23.03 -1.93
CA SER A 120 -19.61 -23.76 -0.68
C SER A 120 -18.21 -23.50 -0.12
N ILE A 121 -18.16 -23.07 1.13
CA ILE A 121 -16.95 -22.68 1.84
C ILE A 121 -16.76 -23.67 2.99
N ASN A 122 -15.59 -24.30 3.01
CA ASN A 122 -15.23 -25.32 4.01
C ASN A 122 -14.58 -24.70 5.25
N SER A 123 -14.54 -25.47 6.33
CA SER A 123 -13.86 -25.12 7.59
C SER A 123 -14.38 -23.83 8.24
N VAL A 124 -15.66 -23.52 8.02
CA VAL A 124 -16.27 -22.29 8.54
C VAL A 124 -16.68 -22.47 10.00
N LEU A 125 -16.21 -21.56 10.84
CA LEU A 125 -16.63 -21.42 12.23
C LEU A 125 -17.83 -20.47 12.29
N GLN A 126 -18.93 -20.94 12.86
CA GLN A 126 -20.06 -20.10 13.23
C GLN A 126 -19.81 -19.46 14.60
N ILE A 127 -19.75 -18.13 14.65
CA ILE A 127 -19.63 -17.35 15.89
C ILE A 127 -21.01 -17.20 16.53
N ASP A 128 -22.00 -16.83 15.71
CA ASP A 128 -23.42 -16.78 16.07
C ASP A 128 -24.28 -17.00 14.81
N HIS A 129 -25.58 -16.74 14.89
CA HIS A 129 -26.51 -17.01 13.79
C HIS A 129 -26.25 -16.21 12.51
N GLU A 130 -25.62 -15.04 12.60
CA GLU A 130 -25.39 -14.14 11.46
C GLU A 130 -23.90 -14.00 11.12
N ASN A 131 -23.02 -14.57 11.96
CA ASN A 131 -21.59 -14.31 11.92
C ASN A 131 -20.77 -15.59 11.75
N PHE A 132 -19.98 -15.61 10.68
CA PHE A 132 -19.16 -16.74 10.30
C PHE A 132 -17.74 -16.28 9.98
N VAL A 133 -16.77 -17.15 10.24
CA VAL A 133 -15.35 -16.87 9.98
C VAL A 133 -14.62 -18.11 9.50
N THR A 134 -13.68 -17.93 8.56
CA THR A 134 -12.79 -18.98 8.09
C THR A 134 -11.47 -18.39 7.61
N THR A 135 -10.52 -19.25 7.22
CA THR A 135 -9.35 -18.86 6.44
C THR A 135 -9.55 -19.28 4.99
N ILE A 136 -9.13 -18.42 4.06
CA ILE A 136 -9.25 -18.68 2.62
C ILE A 136 -8.02 -18.15 1.89
N LYS A 137 -7.66 -18.79 0.78
CA LYS A 137 -6.68 -18.24 -0.15
C LYS A 137 -7.22 -16.98 -0.78
N ILE A 138 -6.42 -15.90 -0.84
CA ILE A 138 -6.83 -14.62 -1.40
C ILE A 138 -7.24 -14.72 -2.88
N SER A 139 -6.74 -15.71 -3.61
CA SER A 139 -7.11 -16.00 -4.98
C SER A 139 -8.61 -16.32 -5.15
N GLU A 140 -9.27 -16.88 -4.13
CA GLU A 140 -10.70 -17.20 -4.19
C GLU A 140 -11.57 -15.92 -4.18
N PRO A 141 -11.47 -15.00 -3.19
CA PRO A 141 -12.17 -13.71 -3.26
C PRO A 141 -11.85 -12.89 -4.51
N VAL A 142 -10.61 -12.93 -5.00
CA VAL A 142 -10.23 -12.26 -6.26
C VAL A 142 -10.96 -12.88 -7.45
N LYS A 143 -11.08 -14.21 -7.48
CA LYS A 143 -11.88 -14.92 -8.48
C LYS A 143 -13.35 -14.51 -8.38
N TRP A 144 -13.93 -14.45 -7.18
CA TRP A 144 -15.32 -14.01 -6.98
C TRP A 144 -15.55 -12.58 -7.45
N TYR A 145 -14.59 -11.68 -7.20
CA TYR A 145 -14.63 -10.30 -7.68
C TYR A 145 -14.58 -10.21 -9.20
N HIS A 146 -13.68 -10.93 -9.87
CA HIS A 146 -13.60 -10.96 -11.33
C HIS A 146 -14.86 -11.54 -12.00
N ASN A 147 -15.54 -12.48 -11.32
CA ASN A 147 -16.82 -13.05 -11.75
C ASN A 147 -18.03 -12.20 -11.33
N LYS A 148 -17.82 -10.96 -10.84
CA LYS A 148 -18.88 -10.03 -10.41
C LYS A 148 -19.81 -10.56 -9.32
N ILE A 149 -19.34 -11.54 -8.54
CA ILE A 149 -20.07 -12.11 -7.41
C ILE A 149 -20.00 -11.17 -6.20
N ILE A 150 -18.83 -10.55 -5.99
CA ILE A 150 -18.65 -9.55 -4.93
C ILE A 150 -18.95 -8.18 -5.53
N VAL A 151 -19.92 -7.48 -4.94
CA VAL A 151 -20.27 -6.09 -5.30
C VAL A 151 -19.80 -5.10 -4.25
N TYR A 152 -19.60 -3.85 -4.68
CA TYR A 152 -19.43 -2.73 -3.76
C TYR A 152 -20.79 -2.05 -3.56
N ASP A 153 -21.32 -2.11 -2.35
CA ASP A 153 -22.61 -1.55 -2.01
C ASP A 153 -22.45 -0.17 -1.36
N PHE A 154 -22.81 0.88 -2.09
CA PHE A 154 -22.71 2.27 -1.64
C PHE A 154 -23.76 2.66 -0.59
N GLU A 155 -24.84 1.89 -0.44
CA GLU A 155 -25.81 2.13 0.63
C GLU A 155 -25.21 1.78 2.00
N THR A 156 -24.46 0.68 2.09
CA THR A 156 -23.91 0.19 3.35
C THR A 156 -22.52 0.74 3.70
N GLN A 157 -21.83 1.39 2.74
CA GLN A 157 -20.43 1.82 2.87
C GLN A 157 -20.20 3.33 2.71
N ARG A 158 -18.92 3.73 2.58
CA ARG A 158 -18.51 5.12 2.31
C ARG A 158 -19.23 5.68 1.09
N SER A 159 -19.57 6.97 1.16
CA SER A 159 -20.14 7.73 0.05
C SER A 159 -19.33 7.54 -1.23
N ALA A 160 -20.04 7.34 -2.34
CA ALA A 160 -19.41 7.22 -3.64
C ALA A 160 -18.60 8.48 -3.99
N LYS A 161 -17.44 8.28 -4.61
CA LYS A 161 -16.86 9.31 -5.46
C LYS A 161 -17.54 9.26 -6.80
N TYR A 162 -17.85 10.42 -7.35
CA TYR A 162 -18.50 10.50 -8.64
C TYR A 162 -17.44 10.78 -9.71
N LYS A 163 -17.27 9.85 -10.64
CA LYS A 163 -16.42 10.06 -11.81
C LYS A 163 -17.29 10.36 -13.01
N LYS A 164 -16.89 11.36 -13.78
CA LYS A 164 -17.52 11.67 -15.07
C LYS A 164 -17.05 10.64 -16.09
N GLY A 165 -17.93 9.70 -16.42
CA GLY A 165 -17.79 8.80 -17.57
C GLY A 165 -18.36 9.44 -18.84
N ARG A 166 -18.30 8.70 -19.96
CA ARG A 166 -18.88 9.16 -21.24
C ARG A 166 -20.41 9.25 -21.21
N ASP A 167 -21.08 8.33 -20.51
CA ASP A 167 -22.54 8.25 -20.43
C ASP A 167 -23.15 8.94 -19.21
N GLY A 168 -22.33 9.69 -18.45
CA GLY A 168 -22.79 10.44 -17.27
C GLY A 168 -21.88 10.27 -16.07
N VAL A 169 -22.45 10.49 -14.89
CA VAL A 169 -21.73 10.44 -13.62
C VAL A 169 -21.89 9.06 -13.00
N VAL A 170 -20.79 8.30 -12.89
CA VAL A 170 -20.79 6.94 -12.32
C VAL A 170 -20.23 6.97 -10.90
N PRO A 171 -20.93 6.37 -9.92
CA PRO A 171 -20.40 6.21 -8.57
C PRO A 171 -19.26 5.19 -8.57
N VAL A 172 -18.12 5.56 -7.98
CA VAL A 172 -16.95 4.69 -7.80
C VAL A 172 -16.53 4.68 -6.33
N PRO A 173 -16.00 3.55 -5.82
CA PRO A 173 -15.48 3.50 -4.46
C PRO A 173 -14.32 4.48 -4.24
N ASP A 174 -14.23 5.05 -3.04
CA ASP A 174 -13.09 5.88 -2.66
C ASP A 174 -11.88 5.03 -2.25
N VAL A 175 -11.05 4.71 -3.24
CA VAL A 175 -9.85 3.89 -3.07
C VAL A 175 -8.60 4.76 -2.99
N ASN A 176 -7.75 4.50 -1.99
CA ASN A 176 -6.43 5.08 -1.90
C ASN A 176 -5.47 4.20 -2.72
N LEU A 177 -5.08 4.69 -3.89
CA LEU A 177 -4.22 3.97 -4.82
C LEU A 177 -2.84 3.68 -4.24
N GLN A 178 -2.30 4.53 -3.37
CA GLN A 178 -1.01 4.27 -2.73
C GLN A 178 -1.12 3.06 -1.80
N SER A 179 -2.15 3.02 -0.94
CA SER A 179 -2.38 1.88 -0.06
C SER A 179 -2.57 0.57 -0.84
N VAL A 180 -3.27 0.60 -1.98
CA VAL A 180 -3.43 -0.57 -2.85
C VAL A 180 -2.08 -1.05 -3.41
N LYS A 181 -1.20 -0.13 -3.81
CA LYS A 181 0.16 -0.46 -4.29
C LYS A 181 1.00 -1.06 -3.17
N ASP A 182 1.02 -0.43 -2.00
CA ASP A 182 1.79 -0.89 -0.85
C ASP A 182 1.37 -2.31 -0.43
N ILE A 183 0.05 -2.59 -0.39
CA ILE A 183 -0.48 -3.93 -0.11
C ILE A 183 0.01 -4.94 -1.15
N ALA A 184 -0.08 -4.61 -2.44
CA ALA A 184 0.35 -5.51 -3.51
C ALA A 184 1.86 -5.82 -3.42
N GLU A 185 2.69 -4.81 -3.14
CA GLU A 185 4.12 -4.97 -2.95
C GLU A 185 4.44 -5.86 -1.74
N HIS A 186 3.74 -5.66 -0.61
CA HIS A 186 3.91 -6.52 0.56
C HIS A 186 3.53 -7.97 0.28
N MET A 187 2.45 -8.22 -0.48
CA MET A 187 2.03 -9.56 -0.87
C MET A 187 3.07 -10.23 -1.79
N LEU A 188 3.56 -9.50 -2.79
CA LEU A 188 4.58 -10.00 -3.73
C LEU A 188 5.92 -10.30 -3.05
N ASN A 189 6.27 -9.54 -2.01
CA ASN A 189 7.51 -9.69 -1.24
C ASN A 189 7.36 -10.63 -0.04
N GLU A 190 6.23 -11.33 0.12
CA GLU A 190 5.94 -12.22 1.27
C GLU A 190 6.08 -11.53 2.65
N THR A 191 5.88 -10.21 2.70
CA THR A 191 5.93 -9.41 3.94
C THR A 191 4.54 -8.96 4.42
N TYR A 192 3.49 -9.30 3.66
CA TYR A 192 2.12 -9.00 4.04
C TYR A 192 1.68 -9.89 5.22
N LEU A 193 1.22 -9.25 6.30
CA LEU A 193 0.66 -9.98 7.43
C LEU A 193 -0.82 -10.30 7.15
N PRO A 194 -1.25 -11.57 7.23
CA PRO A 194 -2.64 -11.95 7.00
C PRO A 194 -3.61 -11.15 7.88
N ASP A 195 -4.63 -10.59 7.25
CA ASP A 195 -5.72 -9.87 7.91
C ASP A 195 -7.09 -10.26 7.33
N MET A 196 -8.15 -9.50 7.63
CA MET A 196 -9.54 -9.98 7.48
C MET A 196 -10.38 -9.28 6.41
N ILE A 197 -10.78 -9.93 5.32
CA ILE A 197 -11.84 -9.38 4.44
C ILE A 197 -13.21 -9.69 5.06
N THR A 198 -14.10 -8.70 5.10
CA THR A 198 -15.47 -8.88 5.59
C THR A 198 -16.47 -8.75 4.45
N LEU A 199 -17.25 -9.81 4.21
CA LEU A 199 -18.35 -9.84 3.25
C LEU A 199 -19.69 -9.81 3.99
N ASN A 200 -20.67 -9.10 3.44
CA ASN A 200 -22.08 -9.27 3.76
C ASN A 200 -22.74 -10.16 2.72
N VAL A 201 -23.63 -11.04 3.15
CA VAL A 201 -24.40 -11.92 2.28
C VAL A 201 -25.86 -11.74 2.64
N TYR A 202 -26.67 -11.28 1.68
CA TYR A 202 -28.05 -10.91 1.95
C TYR A 202 -28.97 -11.23 0.77
N SER A 203 -30.26 -11.34 1.07
CA SER A 203 -31.36 -11.49 0.11
C SER A 203 -32.63 -10.92 0.75
N GLU A 204 -33.51 -10.31 -0.05
CA GLU A 204 -34.79 -9.78 0.41
C GLU A 204 -35.87 -10.87 0.51
N ASP A 205 -35.75 -11.92 -0.30
CA ASP A 205 -36.83 -12.89 -0.53
C ASP A 205 -36.64 -14.22 0.19
N PHE A 206 -35.41 -14.53 0.64
CA PHE A 206 -35.09 -15.83 1.23
C PHE A 206 -33.84 -15.77 2.12
N ASP A 207 -33.64 -16.80 2.93
CA ASP A 207 -32.40 -16.96 3.71
C ASP A 207 -31.20 -17.21 2.77
N PRO A 208 -30.23 -16.30 2.66
CA PRO A 208 -29.21 -16.33 1.62
C PRO A 208 -28.16 -17.43 1.81
N ILE A 209 -28.11 -18.09 2.97
CA ILE A 209 -27.10 -19.11 3.28
C ILE A 209 -27.70 -20.40 3.82
N THR A 210 -26.89 -21.44 3.87
CA THR A 210 -27.10 -22.65 4.69
C THR A 210 -25.79 -23.00 5.38
N TYR A 211 -25.84 -23.39 6.65
CA TYR A 211 -24.66 -23.82 7.39
C TYR A 211 -24.88 -25.21 7.99
N ASN A 212 -23.92 -26.12 7.75
CA ASN A 212 -23.91 -27.43 8.39
C ASN A 212 -22.86 -27.44 9.51
N PRO A 213 -23.27 -27.47 10.79
CA PRO A 213 -22.34 -27.41 11.92
C PRO A 213 -21.48 -28.67 12.07
N LYS A 214 -21.93 -29.82 11.54
CA LYS A 214 -21.17 -31.08 11.61
C LYS A 214 -20.03 -31.10 10.60
N SER A 215 -20.30 -30.72 9.35
CA SER A 215 -19.27 -30.66 8.31
C SER A 215 -18.51 -29.33 8.27
N LYS A 216 -18.99 -28.31 9.01
CA LYS A 216 -18.47 -26.93 9.01
C LYS A 216 -18.44 -26.32 7.60
N VAL A 217 -19.48 -26.61 6.82
CA VAL A 217 -19.64 -26.10 5.45
C VAL A 217 -20.72 -25.02 5.47
N LEU A 218 -20.36 -23.82 5.00
CA LEU A 218 -21.31 -22.75 4.70
C LEU A 218 -21.53 -22.69 3.19
N THR A 219 -22.78 -22.74 2.76
CA THR A 219 -23.15 -22.60 1.35
C THR A 219 -23.94 -21.31 1.18
N ILE A 220 -23.41 -20.39 0.37
CA ILE A 220 -24.13 -19.20 -0.10
C ILE A 220 -25.01 -19.64 -1.27
N LYS A 221 -26.31 -19.40 -1.18
CA LYS A 221 -27.31 -19.89 -2.14
C LYS A 221 -27.32 -19.06 -3.42
N GLU A 222 -27.84 -19.65 -4.48
CA GLU A 222 -28.12 -18.95 -5.73
C GLU A 222 -29.09 -17.77 -5.51
N GLY A 223 -28.86 -16.66 -6.21
CA GLY A 223 -29.64 -15.42 -6.08
C GLY A 223 -29.29 -14.54 -4.88
N ALA A 224 -28.42 -14.98 -3.96
CA ALA A 224 -27.95 -14.13 -2.87
C ALA A 224 -27.01 -13.04 -3.39
N THR A 225 -27.04 -11.87 -2.75
CA THR A 225 -26.08 -10.80 -3.02
C THR A 225 -24.92 -10.87 -2.03
N ILE A 226 -23.69 -10.76 -2.54
CA ILE A 226 -22.48 -10.69 -1.71
C ILE A 226 -21.86 -9.30 -1.89
N SER A 227 -21.85 -8.49 -0.83
CA SER A 227 -21.17 -7.19 -0.83
C SER A 227 -19.97 -7.18 0.10
N ILE A 228 -18.95 -6.37 -0.22
CA ILE A 228 -17.74 -6.27 0.62
C ILE A 228 -17.88 -5.17 1.67
N LEU A 229 -18.15 -5.49 2.95
CA LEU A 229 -18.28 -4.46 4.00
C LEU A 229 -16.96 -3.81 4.41
N ASP A 230 -15.88 -4.59 4.44
CA ASP A 230 -14.55 -4.10 4.77
C ASP A 230 -13.47 -4.91 4.04
N GLY A 231 -12.36 -4.24 3.74
CA GLY A 231 -11.21 -4.82 3.06
C GLY A 231 -11.16 -4.61 1.56
N PHE A 232 -11.88 -3.62 1.02
CA PHE A 232 -11.87 -3.35 -0.41
C PHE A 232 -10.48 -2.99 -0.95
N HIS A 233 -9.69 -2.15 -0.25
CA HIS A 233 -8.30 -1.87 -0.66
C HIS A 233 -7.42 -3.13 -0.69
N ARG A 234 -7.72 -4.11 0.16
CA ARG A 234 -6.96 -5.37 0.26
C ARG A 234 -7.32 -6.33 -0.87
N LEU A 235 -8.61 -6.43 -1.19
CA LEU A 235 -9.07 -7.12 -2.38
C LEU A 235 -8.43 -6.51 -3.64
N GLN A 236 -8.43 -5.17 -3.78
CA GLN A 236 -7.80 -4.49 -4.92
C GLN A 236 -6.27 -4.67 -4.97
N GLY A 237 -5.60 -4.65 -3.80
CA GLY A 237 -4.17 -4.95 -3.70
C GLY A 237 -3.85 -6.38 -4.14
N ALA A 238 -4.69 -7.33 -3.73
CA ALA A 238 -4.55 -8.73 -4.14
C ALA A 238 -4.84 -8.96 -5.63
N VAL A 239 -5.84 -8.30 -6.21
CA VAL A 239 -6.09 -8.31 -7.67
C VAL A 239 -4.81 -7.88 -8.41
N ARG A 240 -4.18 -6.80 -7.95
CA ARG A 240 -2.92 -6.30 -8.52
C ARG A 240 -1.74 -7.25 -8.29
N ALA A 241 -1.62 -7.86 -7.12
CA ALA A 241 -0.54 -8.79 -6.83
C ALA A 241 -0.65 -10.07 -7.67
N LEU A 242 -1.85 -10.63 -7.78
CA LEU A 242 -2.12 -11.83 -8.57
C LEU A 242 -2.00 -11.60 -10.08
N SER A 243 -2.22 -10.37 -10.57
CA SER A 243 -1.93 -10.04 -11.98
C SER A 243 -0.43 -10.00 -12.30
N VAL A 244 0.42 -9.82 -11.28
CA VAL A 244 1.89 -9.88 -11.41
C VAL A 244 2.40 -11.30 -11.14
N ASN A 245 1.91 -11.96 -10.10
CA ASN A 245 2.25 -13.33 -9.72
C ASN A 245 0.96 -14.16 -9.53
N PRO A 246 0.47 -14.85 -10.56
CA PRO A 246 -0.74 -15.68 -10.48
C PRO A 246 -0.65 -16.84 -9.49
N ASP A 247 0.56 -17.28 -9.15
CA ASP A 247 0.79 -18.41 -8.25
C ASP A 247 0.93 -17.98 -6.77
N LEU A 248 0.73 -16.70 -6.46
CA LEU A 248 0.79 -16.15 -5.10
C LEU A 248 -0.06 -16.99 -4.12
N GLN A 249 0.60 -17.53 -3.09
CA GLN A 249 -0.05 -18.29 -2.01
C GLN A 249 -0.15 -17.39 -0.76
N GLN A 250 -1.21 -16.59 -0.69
CA GLN A 250 -1.50 -15.76 0.48
C GLN A 250 -2.84 -16.17 1.09
N ASP A 251 -2.82 -16.61 2.34
CA ASP A 251 -4.02 -16.83 3.12
C ASP A 251 -4.48 -15.54 3.79
N ILE A 252 -5.80 -15.38 3.91
CA ILE A 252 -6.45 -14.30 4.64
C ILE A 252 -7.57 -14.85 5.52
N ILE A 253 -8.00 -14.04 6.49
CA ILE A 253 -9.19 -14.31 7.28
C ILE A 253 -10.39 -13.82 6.46
N LEU A 254 -11.41 -14.65 6.29
CA LEU A 254 -12.67 -14.28 5.68
C LEU A 254 -13.75 -14.24 6.75
N SER A 255 -14.30 -13.06 7.01
CA SER A 255 -15.49 -12.88 7.83
C SER A 255 -16.71 -12.76 6.91
N ILE A 256 -17.73 -13.56 7.19
CA ILE A 256 -18.99 -13.57 6.44
C ILE A 256 -20.10 -13.15 7.41
N ARG A 257 -20.82 -12.10 7.06
CA ARG A 257 -21.95 -11.54 7.80
C ARG A 257 -23.23 -11.78 7.02
N VAL A 258 -24.32 -12.04 7.72
CA VAL A 258 -25.66 -12.17 7.13
C VAL A 258 -26.53 -11.07 7.72
N TYR A 259 -26.30 -9.84 7.25
CA TYR A 259 -26.96 -8.66 7.77
C TYR A 259 -27.90 -8.04 6.76
N ASP A 260 -29.03 -7.53 7.25
CA ASP A 260 -29.82 -6.55 6.52
C ASP A 260 -29.05 -5.23 6.34
N THR A 261 -29.58 -4.34 5.50
CA THR A 261 -28.96 -3.06 5.16
C THR A 261 -28.69 -2.19 6.39
N ASP A 262 -29.61 -2.16 7.36
CA ASP A 262 -29.48 -1.31 8.55
C ASP A 262 -28.41 -1.84 9.52
N THR A 263 -28.35 -3.16 9.69
CA THR A 263 -27.35 -3.83 10.54
C THR A 263 -25.97 -3.74 9.89
N ALA A 264 -25.88 -3.90 8.57
CA ALA A 264 -24.66 -3.65 7.80
C ALA A 264 -24.16 -2.20 7.95
N LYS A 265 -25.05 -1.20 7.85
CA LYS A 265 -24.72 0.23 8.10
C LYS A 265 -24.19 0.46 9.52
N LYS A 266 -24.85 -0.11 10.54
CA LYS A 266 -24.41 -0.02 11.95
C LYS A 266 -23.04 -0.65 12.15
N TYR A 267 -22.83 -1.86 11.61
CA TYR A 267 -21.55 -2.56 11.67
C TYR A 267 -20.44 -1.74 10.99
N PHE A 268 -20.70 -1.21 9.79
CA PHE A 268 -19.76 -0.37 9.06
C PHE A 268 -19.37 0.89 9.86
N GLY A 269 -20.34 1.56 10.47
CA GLY A 269 -20.09 2.68 11.37
C GLY A 269 -19.26 2.31 12.60
N GLN A 270 -19.55 1.16 13.22
CA GLN A 270 -18.80 0.66 14.38
C GLN A 270 -17.32 0.42 14.05
N ILE A 271 -17.01 -0.24 12.94
CA ILE A 271 -15.60 -0.54 12.59
C ILE A 271 -14.82 0.71 12.14
N ASN A 272 -15.51 1.74 11.60
CA ASN A 272 -14.87 2.98 11.14
C ASN A 272 -14.84 4.10 12.22
N THR A 273 -15.38 3.88 13.42
CA THR A 273 -15.28 4.85 14.54
C THR A 273 -14.06 4.61 15.43
N ILE A 274 -13.27 3.58 15.15
CA ILE A 274 -12.00 3.31 15.85
C ILE A 274 -10.99 4.42 15.52
N ASN A 275 -10.41 5.04 16.55
CA ASN A 275 -9.45 6.13 16.39
C ASN A 275 -8.24 5.69 15.55
N VAL A 276 -7.99 6.39 14.44
CA VAL A 276 -6.82 6.17 13.59
C VAL A 276 -5.55 6.47 14.40
N VAL A 277 -4.58 5.55 14.36
CA VAL A 277 -3.24 5.78 14.92
C VAL A 277 -2.59 6.93 14.17
N LYS A 278 -2.08 7.93 14.90
CA LYS A 278 -1.38 9.07 14.29
C LYS A 278 -0.25 8.60 13.38
N THR A 279 -0.07 9.26 12.24
CA THR A 279 0.89 8.86 11.18
C THR A 279 2.30 8.64 11.72
N GLU A 280 2.79 9.52 12.60
CA GLU A 280 4.15 9.41 13.14
C GLU A 280 4.32 8.15 14.01
N ARG A 281 3.29 7.82 14.80
CA ARG A 281 3.27 6.59 15.59
C ARG A 281 3.14 5.36 14.71
N LEU A 282 2.40 5.46 13.59
CA LEU A 282 2.26 4.38 12.64
C LEU A 282 3.60 4.07 11.94
N GLU A 283 4.33 5.09 11.49
CA GLU A 283 5.67 4.96 10.91
C GLU A 283 6.64 4.30 11.90
N GLN A 284 6.62 4.71 13.17
CA GLN A 284 7.41 4.09 14.23
C GLN A 284 7.06 2.60 14.42
N LEU A 285 5.76 2.27 14.46
CA LEU A 285 5.29 0.90 14.67
C LEU A 285 5.66 -0.02 13.51
N LYS A 286 5.58 0.49 12.28
CA LYS A 286 6.03 -0.21 11.07
C LYS A 286 7.56 -0.37 11.00
N GLN A 287 8.31 0.40 11.78
CA GLN A 287 9.79 0.41 11.77
C GLN A 287 10.37 0.66 10.38
N GLU A 288 9.71 1.48 9.55
CA GLU A 288 10.14 1.75 8.16
C GLU A 288 11.55 2.37 8.09
N LYS A 289 11.98 3.08 9.15
CA LYS A 289 13.35 3.60 9.29
C LYS A 289 14.20 2.70 10.15
N VAL A 290 15.39 2.37 9.63
CA VAL A 290 16.41 1.58 10.32
C VAL A 290 16.86 2.26 11.63
N SER A 291 16.87 3.60 11.68
CA SER A 291 17.17 4.38 12.89
C SER A 291 16.21 4.16 14.05
N TYR A 292 14.97 3.69 13.84
CA TYR A 292 14.06 3.36 14.94
C TYR A 292 14.62 2.23 15.82
N VAL A 293 15.48 1.35 15.29
CA VAL A 293 16.18 0.32 16.07
C VAL A 293 17.09 0.98 17.10
N ALA A 294 17.85 2.01 16.72
CA ALA A 294 18.72 2.75 17.62
C ALA A 294 17.91 3.50 18.70
N VAL A 295 16.79 4.13 18.32
CA VAL A 295 15.93 4.82 19.28
C VAL A 295 15.28 3.83 20.27
N LYS A 296 14.88 2.64 19.81
CA LYS A 296 14.37 1.58 20.70
C LYS A 296 15.42 1.11 21.70
N GLN A 297 16.69 1.02 21.29
CA GLN A 297 17.80 0.73 22.19
C GLN A 297 17.89 1.77 23.31
N LEU A 298 17.81 3.07 22.99
CA LEU A 298 17.80 4.16 23.97
C LEU A 298 16.58 4.09 24.91
N GLN A 299 15.39 3.81 24.38
CA GLN A 299 14.17 3.71 25.18
C GLN A 299 14.20 2.61 26.25
N ILE A 300 15.03 1.58 26.05
CA ILE A 300 15.09 0.41 26.93
C ILE A 300 16.30 0.47 27.86
N ASN A 301 17.46 0.86 27.33
CA ASN A 301 18.76 0.64 27.97
C ASN A 301 19.49 1.91 28.42
N SER A 302 18.93 3.11 28.16
CA SER A 302 19.53 4.37 28.61
C SER A 302 18.67 5.08 29.66
N ASP A 303 19.25 6.09 30.29
CA ASP A 303 18.58 6.99 31.24
C ASP A 303 17.51 7.87 30.57
N LEU A 304 17.38 7.81 29.24
CA LEU A 304 16.25 8.35 28.50
C LEU A 304 15.00 7.45 28.53
N LYS A 305 15.06 6.29 29.19
CA LYS A 305 13.90 5.42 29.40
C LYS A 305 12.75 6.19 30.07
N GLY A 306 11.59 6.18 29.41
CA GLY A 306 10.42 6.95 29.85
C GLY A 306 10.51 8.47 29.61
N LYS A 307 11.58 8.98 29.00
CA LYS A 307 11.80 10.39 28.67
C LYS A 307 11.63 10.70 27.17
N ILE A 308 11.39 9.69 26.34
CA ILE A 308 11.21 9.83 24.89
C ILE A 308 9.73 9.64 24.54
N ALA A 309 9.10 10.67 23.98
CA ALA A 309 7.71 10.59 23.54
C ALA A 309 7.57 9.74 22.28
N SER A 310 6.54 8.88 22.23
CA SER A 310 6.17 8.11 21.03
C SER A 310 5.32 8.88 20.01
N GLY A 311 4.95 10.13 20.30
CA GLY A 311 4.21 10.99 19.39
C GLY A 311 5.00 12.25 19.04
N SER A 312 4.47 13.05 18.10
CA SER A 312 5.12 14.26 17.57
C SER A 312 5.18 15.45 18.55
N LYS A 313 4.62 15.32 19.76
CA LYS A 313 4.68 16.32 20.82
C LYS A 313 5.22 15.70 22.11
N ILE A 314 6.09 16.45 22.78
CA ILE A 314 6.49 16.13 24.16
C ILE A 314 5.34 16.37 25.14
N SER A 315 5.31 15.60 26.22
CA SER A 315 4.41 15.82 27.35
C SER A 315 5.25 16.16 28.56
N GLU A 316 5.15 17.40 29.03
CA GLU A 316 5.86 17.86 30.23
C GLU A 316 5.36 17.11 31.47
N LEU A 317 4.06 16.77 31.52
CA LEU A 317 3.45 15.98 32.59
C LEU A 317 4.03 14.56 32.65
N ALA A 318 4.29 13.94 31.49
CA ALA A 318 4.91 12.62 31.41
C ALA A 318 6.44 12.67 31.58
N GLY A 319 7.03 13.86 31.78
CA GLY A 319 8.47 14.03 31.96
C GLY A 319 9.28 13.82 30.69
N HIS A 320 8.68 13.93 29.49
CA HIS A 320 9.41 13.75 28.24
C HIS A 320 10.41 14.90 27.99
N TYR A 321 11.58 14.57 27.44
CA TYR A 321 12.62 15.50 27.02
C TYR A 321 12.63 15.70 25.51
N THR A 322 12.40 14.64 24.75
CA THR A 322 12.37 14.68 23.27
C THR A 322 11.37 13.67 22.69
N THR A 323 11.29 13.56 21.36
CA THR A 323 10.41 12.63 20.65
C THR A 323 11.22 11.57 19.89
N THR A 324 10.56 10.44 19.60
CA THR A 324 11.14 9.37 18.78
C THR A 324 11.54 9.90 17.41
N ASP A 325 10.70 10.74 16.78
CA ASP A 325 10.96 11.29 15.44
C ASP A 325 12.21 12.19 15.40
N ILE A 326 12.42 13.02 16.41
CA ILE A 326 13.60 13.90 16.49
C ILE A 326 14.88 13.05 16.56
N LEU A 327 14.89 12.03 17.42
CA LEU A 327 16.04 11.14 17.56
C LEU A 327 16.27 10.30 16.30
N ALA A 328 15.23 9.68 15.75
CA ALA A 328 15.34 8.84 14.55
C ALA A 328 15.88 9.65 13.36
N ASN A 329 15.30 10.82 13.11
CA ASN A 329 15.77 11.71 12.03
C ASN A 329 17.20 12.22 12.27
N ALA A 330 17.56 12.57 13.50
CA ALA A 330 18.93 13.01 13.81
C ALA A 330 19.93 11.87 13.57
N ILE A 331 19.62 10.65 14.00
CA ILE A 331 20.45 9.46 13.78
C ILE A 331 20.59 9.17 12.29
N ASP A 332 19.49 9.20 11.53
CA ASP A 332 19.52 9.01 10.08
C ASP A 332 20.37 10.06 9.37
N GLN A 333 20.32 11.32 9.79
CA GLN A 333 21.07 12.39 9.12
C GLN A 333 22.53 12.49 9.56
N VAL A 334 22.86 12.03 10.76
CA VAL A 334 24.19 12.19 11.37
C VAL A 334 24.99 10.91 11.22
N PHE A 335 24.48 9.77 11.69
CA PHE A 335 25.18 8.48 11.61
C PHE A 335 24.90 7.72 10.31
N GLU A 336 23.77 8.01 9.65
CA GLU A 336 23.37 7.40 8.38
C GLU A 336 23.43 5.85 8.33
N PRO A 337 22.94 5.12 9.36
CA PRO A 337 23.04 3.67 9.38
C PRO A 337 22.28 3.05 8.20
N LYS A 338 22.93 2.12 7.49
CA LYS A 338 22.35 1.43 6.33
C LYS A 338 21.66 0.12 6.70
N THR A 339 22.07 -0.50 7.81
CA THR A 339 21.52 -1.78 8.27
C THR A 339 21.02 -1.73 9.71
N ALA A 340 20.08 -2.62 10.06
CA ALA A 340 19.57 -2.73 11.42
C ALA A 340 20.68 -3.07 12.43
N PHE A 341 21.72 -3.79 11.98
CA PHE A 341 22.90 -4.07 12.78
C PHE A 341 23.69 -2.79 13.09
N GLU A 342 24.02 -1.99 12.07
CA GLU A 342 24.68 -0.69 12.26
C GLU A 342 23.86 0.25 13.16
N ALA A 343 22.54 0.32 12.95
CA ALA A 343 21.67 1.12 13.82
C ALA A 343 21.68 0.63 15.27
N LYS A 344 21.74 -0.69 15.49
CA LYS A 344 21.89 -1.24 16.84
C LYS A 344 23.22 -0.83 17.47
N GLU A 345 24.33 -0.90 16.73
CA GLU A 345 25.65 -0.46 17.22
C GLU A 345 25.67 1.05 17.55
N VAL A 346 25.05 1.87 16.70
CA VAL A 346 24.83 3.30 16.96
C VAL A 346 24.01 3.47 18.24
N GLY A 347 22.93 2.72 18.41
CA GLY A 347 22.10 2.75 19.62
C GLY A 347 22.84 2.37 20.90
N VAL A 348 23.74 1.38 20.85
CA VAL A 348 24.58 0.99 22.00
C VAL A 348 25.53 2.13 22.37
N TYR A 349 26.25 2.66 21.40
CA TYR A 349 27.16 3.79 21.65
C TYR A 349 26.43 5.02 22.21
N LEU A 350 25.27 5.36 21.63
CA LEU A 350 24.46 6.48 22.09
C LEU A 350 23.89 6.25 23.50
N THR A 351 23.68 4.99 23.90
CA THR A 351 23.24 4.66 25.26
C THR A 351 24.26 5.14 26.28
N ASP A 352 25.53 4.80 26.08
CA ASP A 352 26.60 5.21 26.99
C ASP A 352 26.81 6.72 26.97
N PHE A 353 26.76 7.33 25.79
CA PHE A 353 26.86 8.79 25.65
C PHE A 353 25.75 9.51 26.42
N PHE A 354 24.48 9.11 26.24
CA PHE A 354 23.36 9.76 26.92
C PHE A 354 23.35 9.50 28.43
N ASN A 355 23.74 8.31 28.89
CA ASN A 355 23.85 8.05 30.33
C ASN A 355 24.88 8.98 30.98
N ASN A 356 26.03 9.20 30.34
CA ASN A 356 27.01 10.16 30.83
C ASN A 356 26.50 11.62 30.74
N LEU A 357 25.86 12.01 29.64
CA LEU A 357 25.30 13.34 29.47
C LEU A 357 24.26 13.67 30.55
N LEU A 358 23.29 12.77 30.77
CA LEU A 358 22.25 12.96 31.78
C LEU A 358 22.82 12.89 33.20
N GLY A 359 23.81 12.02 33.44
CA GLY A 359 24.48 11.94 34.74
C GLY A 359 25.28 13.20 35.11
N VAL A 360 25.91 13.84 34.13
CA VAL A 360 26.69 15.09 34.35
C VAL A 360 25.79 16.31 34.54
N PHE A 361 24.65 16.36 33.86
CA PHE A 361 23.75 17.52 33.82
C PHE A 361 22.35 17.22 34.41
N ASP A 362 22.27 16.38 35.45
CA ASP A 362 20.99 15.92 36.01
C ASP A 362 20.10 17.10 36.46
N ASP A 363 20.69 18.09 37.15
CA ASP A 363 20.00 19.28 37.62
C ASP A 363 19.40 20.11 36.46
N GLU A 364 20.16 20.27 35.38
CA GLU A 364 19.72 21.01 34.21
C GLU A 364 18.61 20.27 33.46
N PHE A 365 18.66 18.93 33.33
CA PHE A 365 17.58 18.16 32.71
C PHE A 365 16.30 18.12 33.55
N ASN A 366 16.44 18.21 34.88
CA ASN A 366 15.31 18.34 35.79
C ASN A 366 14.71 19.76 35.79
N THR A 367 15.50 20.77 35.42
CA THR A 367 15.08 22.17 35.29
C THR A 367 14.29 22.41 33.99
N LYS A 368 12.99 22.72 34.11
CA LYS A 368 12.08 22.87 32.95
C LYS A 368 12.49 23.95 31.95
N THR A 369 13.09 25.03 32.43
CA THR A 369 13.51 26.18 31.62
C THR A 369 14.92 26.01 31.05
N SER A 370 15.60 24.90 31.36
CA SER A 370 16.96 24.67 30.88
C SER A 370 17.00 24.56 29.36
N LEU A 371 17.99 25.24 28.78
CA LEU A 371 18.30 25.12 27.36
C LEU A 371 18.64 23.67 26.99
N LEU A 372 19.32 22.94 27.87
CA LEU A 372 19.74 21.55 27.64
C LEU A 372 18.56 20.59 27.49
N ARG A 373 17.41 20.94 28.07
CA ARG A 373 16.20 20.14 27.97
C ARG A 373 15.41 20.39 26.67
N GLN A 374 15.78 21.39 25.86
CA GLN A 374 15.02 21.70 24.66
C GLN A 374 15.04 20.50 23.69
N PRO A 375 13.89 20.05 23.15
CA PRO A 375 13.83 18.81 22.35
C PRO A 375 14.81 18.75 21.18
N ARG A 376 15.14 19.90 20.59
CA ARG A 376 16.08 19.99 19.46
C ARG A 376 17.56 20.01 19.86
N MET A 377 17.89 20.27 21.13
CA MET A 377 19.27 20.07 21.61
C MET A 377 19.70 18.61 21.44
N PHE A 378 18.76 17.67 21.47
CA PHE A 378 19.04 16.27 21.17
C PHE A 378 19.62 16.02 19.78
N ILE A 379 19.34 16.89 18.80
CA ILE A 379 20.00 16.82 17.49
C ILE A 379 21.48 17.18 17.64
N GLY A 380 21.77 18.25 18.36
CA GLY A 380 23.15 18.64 18.69
C GLY A 380 23.89 17.58 19.47
N TYR A 381 23.26 16.96 20.47
CA TYR A 381 23.83 15.84 21.22
C TYR A 381 24.22 14.66 20.34
N ILE A 382 23.40 14.34 19.32
CA ILE A 382 23.73 13.27 18.36
C ILE A 382 24.94 13.67 17.48
N VAL A 383 25.04 14.94 17.05
CA VAL A 383 26.22 15.45 16.32
C VAL A 383 27.49 15.36 17.18
N ILE A 384 27.42 15.80 18.44
CA ILE A 384 28.53 15.74 19.39
C ILE A 384 28.94 14.29 19.63
N ALA A 385 27.96 13.39 19.85
CA ALA A 385 28.23 11.98 20.05
C ALA A 385 28.96 11.36 18.85
N LYS A 386 28.60 11.72 17.61
CA LYS A 386 29.32 11.28 16.41
C LYS A 386 30.76 11.78 16.41
N ILE A 387 31.00 13.06 16.71
CA ILE A 387 32.34 13.63 16.78
C ILE A 387 33.17 12.89 17.84
N PHE A 388 32.60 12.60 19.01
CA PHE A 388 33.27 11.83 20.06
C PHE A 388 33.65 10.42 19.57
N LYS A 389 32.74 9.76 18.84
CA LYS A 389 32.96 8.40 18.31
C LYS A 389 34.08 8.38 17.28
N GLU A 390 34.06 9.32 16.34
CA GLU A 390 35.02 9.38 15.23
C GLU A 390 36.43 9.78 15.67
N ASN A 391 36.55 10.49 16.80
CA ASN A 391 37.83 10.97 17.33
C ASN A 391 38.24 10.26 18.62
N ASP A 392 37.58 9.15 18.97
CA ASP A 392 37.84 8.33 20.18
C ASP A 392 37.92 9.16 21.48
N VAL A 393 37.00 10.10 21.63
CA VAL A 393 36.98 11.04 22.76
C VAL A 393 36.31 10.42 23.96
N SER A 394 36.98 10.45 25.12
CA SER A 394 36.41 10.04 26.39
C SER A 394 35.17 10.86 26.78
N PHE A 395 34.13 10.19 27.29
CA PHE A 395 32.92 10.83 27.82
C PHE A 395 33.18 11.78 28.99
N SER A 396 34.34 11.69 29.65
CA SER A 396 34.76 12.66 30.68
C SER A 396 34.86 14.09 30.14
N LYS A 397 34.96 14.28 28.81
CA LYS A 397 34.99 15.60 28.16
C LYS A 397 33.62 16.19 27.87
N ILE A 398 32.53 15.44 28.07
CA ILE A 398 31.15 15.89 27.78
C ILE A 398 30.85 17.21 28.48
N LYS A 399 31.18 17.33 29.78
CA LYS A 399 30.91 18.54 30.55
C LYS A 399 31.49 19.79 29.88
N ASN A 400 32.79 19.78 29.66
CA ASN A 400 33.52 20.91 29.09
C ASN A 400 32.97 21.27 27.70
N VAL A 401 32.77 20.28 26.82
CA VAL A 401 32.27 20.54 25.46
C VAL A 401 30.88 21.18 25.49
N ILE A 402 29.97 20.68 26.33
CA ILE A 402 28.62 21.23 26.44
C ILE A 402 28.62 22.64 27.04
N GLU A 403 29.40 22.88 28.09
CA GLU A 403 29.54 24.21 28.69
C GLU A 403 30.12 25.23 27.69
N THR A 404 31.17 24.86 26.95
CA THR A 404 31.75 25.72 25.90
C THR A 404 30.73 26.02 24.80
N ILE A 405 29.91 25.04 24.38
CA ILE A 405 28.84 25.28 23.40
C ILE A 405 27.83 26.31 23.92
N ILE A 406 27.43 26.21 25.19
CA ILE A 406 26.48 27.16 25.80
C ILE A 406 27.08 28.57 25.87
N GLU A 407 28.38 28.68 26.18
CA GLU A 407 29.08 29.97 26.32
C GLU A 407 29.38 30.63 24.97
N GLU A 408 29.86 29.88 23.98
CA GLU A 408 30.39 30.43 22.74
C GLU A 408 29.34 30.57 21.63
N VAL A 409 28.29 29.75 21.64
CA VAL A 409 27.27 29.76 20.59
C VAL A 409 26.21 30.80 20.89
N LYS A 410 26.53 32.06 20.59
CA LYS A 410 25.57 33.16 20.57
C LYS A 410 24.39 32.77 19.69
N GLU A 411 23.18 32.89 20.21
CA GLU A 411 21.91 32.52 19.55
C GLU A 411 21.56 31.03 19.52
N LEU A 412 22.26 30.17 20.28
CA LEU A 412 21.90 28.75 20.40
C LEU A 412 20.41 28.58 20.79
N ASP A 413 19.95 29.38 21.75
CA ASP A 413 18.55 29.40 22.18
C ASP A 413 17.61 29.66 21.01
N LYS A 414 17.89 30.63 20.12
CA LYS A 414 17.06 30.91 18.93
C LYS A 414 17.01 29.75 17.94
N VAL A 415 18.11 29.00 17.81
CA VAL A 415 18.22 27.86 16.90
C VAL A 415 17.39 26.67 17.41
N VAL A 416 17.44 26.39 18.71
CA VAL A 416 16.75 25.22 19.29
C VAL A 416 15.33 25.49 19.79
N THR A 417 14.96 26.74 20.12
CA THR A 417 13.61 27.11 20.59
C THR A 417 12.62 27.48 19.49
N TYR A 418 13.04 27.55 18.22
CA TYR A 418 12.16 27.94 17.10
C TYR A 418 11.05 26.90 16.85
N ASN A 419 9.97 27.00 17.63
CA ASN A 419 8.73 26.22 17.57
C ASN A 419 8.83 24.76 18.09
N LYS A 420 7.87 24.31 18.91
CA LYS A 420 7.86 23.00 19.62
C LYS A 420 7.61 21.76 18.71
N GLY A 421 7.70 21.89 17.39
CA GLY A 421 7.32 20.85 16.41
C GLY A 421 8.49 20.12 15.73
N ALA A 422 8.19 18.93 15.17
CA ALA A 422 9.13 17.99 14.54
C ALA A 422 9.50 18.30 13.06
N SER A 423 9.48 19.56 12.62
CA SER A 423 9.76 19.90 11.21
C SER A 423 11.16 19.46 10.76
N SER A 424 11.22 18.56 9.76
CA SER A 424 12.48 18.01 9.22
C SER A 424 13.45 19.08 8.71
N ARG A 425 12.93 20.14 8.07
CA ARG A 425 13.74 21.28 7.58
C ARG A 425 14.42 22.02 8.73
N LEU A 426 13.71 22.22 9.84
CA LEU A 426 14.27 22.86 11.02
C LEU A 426 15.28 21.95 11.72
N GLN A 427 15.02 20.64 11.78
CA GLN A 427 15.97 19.67 12.34
C GLN A 427 17.30 19.69 11.57
N LYS A 428 17.25 19.77 10.23
CA LYS A 428 18.45 19.91 9.38
C LYS A 428 19.21 21.21 9.67
N LEU A 429 18.51 22.33 9.84
CA LEU A 429 19.16 23.61 10.20
C LEU A 429 19.89 23.55 11.55
N VAL A 430 19.30 22.90 12.55
CA VAL A 430 19.96 22.69 13.85
C VAL A 430 21.19 21.81 13.67
N LYS A 431 21.07 20.69 12.95
CA LYS A 431 22.20 19.80 12.63
C LYS A 431 23.34 20.57 11.96
N ASP A 432 23.05 21.27 10.86
CA ASP A 432 24.03 22.04 10.07
C ASP A 432 24.70 23.14 10.91
N HIS A 433 24.01 23.66 11.93
CA HIS A 433 24.59 24.61 12.87
C HIS A 433 25.60 23.94 13.81
N PHE A 434 25.24 22.80 14.41
CA PHE A 434 26.15 22.05 15.28
C PHE A 434 27.37 21.49 14.53
N GLU A 435 27.22 21.08 13.27
CA GLU A 435 28.36 20.61 12.45
C GLU A 435 29.37 21.71 12.11
N LYS A 436 28.97 22.98 12.18
CA LYS A 436 29.86 24.14 11.93
C LYS A 436 30.63 24.59 13.17
N ILE A 437 30.23 24.13 14.36
CA ILE A 437 30.95 24.43 15.59
C ILE A 437 32.27 23.64 15.57
N ASP A 438 33.38 24.32 15.82
CA ASP A 438 34.71 23.69 15.84
C ASP A 438 34.97 22.92 17.15
N ILE A 439 34.12 21.93 17.42
CA ILE A 439 34.22 21.07 18.60
C ILE A 439 35.55 20.32 18.63
N LYS A 440 36.12 20.06 17.45
CA LYS A 440 37.41 19.36 17.31
C LYS A 440 38.54 20.10 18.04
N SER A 441 38.54 21.42 18.01
CA SER A 441 39.52 22.24 18.72
C SER A 441 39.44 22.14 20.26
N TRP A 442 38.34 21.63 20.82
CA TRP A 442 38.11 21.53 22.27
C TRP A 442 38.32 20.12 22.85
N ILE A 443 38.43 19.13 21.96
CA ILE A 443 38.61 17.71 22.33
C ILE A 443 40.04 17.22 22.09
N SER A 444 40.84 17.93 21.30
CA SER A 444 42.31 17.82 21.23
C SER A 444 42.94 18.33 22.52
#